data_AF-A0A1V6KBF2-F1
#
_entry.id   AF-A0A1V6KBF2-F1
#
_cell.length_a   1.000
_cell.length_b   1.000
_cell.length_c   1.000
_cell.angle_alpha   90.00
_cell.angle_beta   90.00
_cell.angle_gamma   90.00
#
_symmetry.space_group_name_H-M   'P 1'
#
loop_
_entity.id
_entity.type
_entity.pdbx_description
1 polymer ?
#
loop_
_entity_poly.entity_id
_entity_poly.type
_entity_poly.pdbx_seq_one_letter_code
_entity_poly.pdbx_strand_id
1 'polypeptide(L)'
;MPVKDPTSGFKCFQRKVLENIDLDKILSDGYAFQIEMNFRAWVKGFHIKEIPIVFTERKNGVSKMSRKIVWEAAWMVWRLEFMRILGLLK
;
A
#
# COMPACT_ATOMS: atom_id res chain seq x y z
N MET A 1 -11.23 -1.58 -3.17
CA MET A 1 -10.55 -0.30 -2.91
C MET A 1 -10.60 0.58 -4.15
N PRO A 2 -11.28 1.75 -4.13
CA PRO A 2 -11.41 2.62 -5.29
C PRO A 2 -10.22 3.61 -5.39
N VAL A 3 -9.01 3.10 -5.60
CA VAL A 3 -7.78 3.89 -5.76
C VAL A 3 -7.14 3.52 -7.10
N LYS A 4 -6.73 4.51 -7.90
CA LYS A 4 -6.11 4.27 -9.21
C LYS A 4 -4.64 3.89 -9.10
N ASP A 5 -3.89 4.55 -8.21
CA ASP A 5 -2.48 4.22 -7.93
C ASP A 5 -2.28 3.80 -6.46
N PRO A 6 -2.43 2.51 -6.16
CA PRO A 6 -2.16 2.00 -4.81
C PRO A 6 -0.66 1.88 -4.50
N THR A 7 0.20 1.94 -5.52
CA THR A 7 1.64 1.65 -5.42
C THR A 7 2.51 2.87 -5.15
N SER A 8 1.96 4.08 -5.32
CA SER A 8 2.67 5.34 -5.04
C SER A 8 3.36 5.33 -3.68
N GLY A 9 4.62 5.76 -3.66
CA GLY A 9 5.39 5.95 -2.43
C GLY A 9 5.20 7.32 -1.78
N PHE A 10 4.57 8.27 -2.46
CA PHE A 10 4.39 9.64 -1.97
C PHE A 10 2.96 9.83 -1.47
N LYS A 11 2.78 9.73 -0.15
CA LYS A 11 1.47 9.73 0.52
C LYS A 11 1.53 10.53 1.81
N CYS A 12 0.38 11.03 2.24
CA CYS A 12 0.19 11.61 3.56
C CYS A 12 -0.90 10.83 4.29
N PHE A 13 -0.63 10.46 5.54
CA PHE A 13 -1.60 9.81 6.42
C PHE A 13 -1.93 10.75 7.57
N GLN A 14 -3.20 10.86 7.92
CA GLN A 14 -3.58 11.46 9.19
C GLN A 14 -3.11 10.55 10.32
N ARG A 15 -2.65 11.13 11.43
CA ARG A 15 -2.19 10.38 12.61
C ARG A 15 -3.18 9.28 13.04
N LYS A 16 -4.47 9.64 13.12
CA LYS A 16 -5.56 8.72 13.49
C LYS A 16 -5.65 7.48 12.60
N VAL A 17 -5.25 7.57 11.33
CA VAL A 17 -5.26 6.43 10.40
C VAL A 17 -4.17 5.44 10.80
N LEU A 18 -2.96 5.94 11.07
CA LEU A 18 -1.84 5.11 11.48
C LEU A 18 -2.08 4.49 12.87
N GLU A 19 -2.66 5.23 13.81
CA GLU A 19 -3.02 4.72 15.15
C GLU A 19 -4.07 3.59 15.11
N ASN A 20 -4.93 3.58 14.08
CA ASN A 20 -5.95 2.54 13.92
C ASN A 20 -5.46 1.34 13.10
N ILE A 21 -4.27 1.42 12.48
CA ILE A 21 -3.66 0.32 11.75
C ILE A 21 -2.63 -0.33 12.66
N ASP A 22 -2.78 -1.64 12.89
CA ASP A 22 -1.76 -2.44 13.55
C ASP A 22 -0.54 -2.57 12.63
N LEU A 23 0.47 -1.74 12.90
CA LEU A 23 1.69 -1.63 12.10
C LEU A 23 2.59 -2.86 12.26
N ASP A 24 2.57 -3.50 13.44
CA ASP A 24 3.36 -4.70 13.73
C ASP A 24 2.86 -5.91 12.93
N LYS A 25 1.58 -5.90 12.54
CA LYS A 25 0.98 -6.91 11.67
C LYS A 25 1.18 -6.67 10.17
N ILE A 26 1.93 -5.65 9.75
CA ILE A 26 2.20 -5.44 8.32
C ILE A 26 3.16 -6.55 7.85
N LEU A 27 2.72 -7.34 6.89
CA LEU A 27 3.45 -8.53 6.42
C LEU A 27 4.19 -8.28 5.10
N SER A 28 3.97 -7.11 4.51
CA SER A 28 4.58 -6.72 3.24
C SER A 28 5.87 -5.95 3.45
N ASP A 29 6.94 -6.38 2.78
CA ASP A 29 8.18 -5.64 2.67
C ASP A 29 8.25 -4.82 1.37
N GLY A 30 9.14 -3.83 1.33
CA GLY A 30 9.57 -3.18 0.10
C GLY A 30 8.51 -2.27 -0.54
N TYR A 31 7.98 -2.63 -1.71
CA TYR A 31 6.95 -1.83 -2.41
C TYR A 31 5.53 -2.30 -2.11
N ALA A 32 5.36 -3.55 -1.67
CA ALA A 32 4.05 -4.15 -1.43
C ALA A 32 3.33 -3.51 -0.23
N PHE A 33 4.06 -2.99 0.76
CA PHE A 33 3.45 -2.35 1.93
C PHE A 33 2.62 -1.12 1.55
N GLN A 34 2.95 -0.44 0.45
CA GLN A 34 2.19 0.70 -0.05
C GLN A 34 0.75 0.34 -0.38
N ILE A 35 0.56 -0.86 -0.94
CA ILE A 35 -0.74 -1.43 -1.27
C ILE A 35 -1.45 -1.86 0.03
N GLU A 36 -0.73 -2.56 0.91
CA GLU A 36 -1.28 -3.03 2.19
C GLU A 36 -1.80 -1.89 3.07
N MET A 37 -1.05 -0.78 3.18
CA MET A 37 -1.46 0.39 3.96
C MET A 37 -2.75 1.01 3.44
N ASN A 38 -2.86 1.18 2.12
CA ASN A 38 -4.08 1.69 1.50
C ASN A 38 -5.26 0.72 1.70
N PHE A 39 -5.01 -0.58 1.55
CA PHE A 39 -6.04 -1.60 1.71
C PHE A 39 -6.57 -1.66 3.15
N ARG A 40 -5.69 -1.66 4.15
CA ARG A 40 -6.06 -1.63 5.58
C ARG A 40 -6.82 -0.35 5.94
N ALA A 41 -6.37 0.80 5.45
CA ALA A 41 -7.08 2.06 5.66
C ALA A 41 -8.50 2.01 5.05
N TRP A 42 -8.63 1.47 3.83
CA TRP A 42 -9.91 1.31 3.15
C TRP A 42 -10.85 0.34 3.87
N VAL A 43 -10.35 -0.82 4.31
CA VAL A 43 -11.15 -1.82 5.05
C VAL A 43 -11.66 -1.25 6.38
N LYS A 44 -10.87 -0.40 7.05
CA LYS A 44 -11.27 0.32 8.27
C LYS A 44 -12.21 1.51 8.01
N GLY A 45 -12.62 1.73 6.76
CA GLY A 45 -13.58 2.77 6.40
C GLY A 45 -12.99 4.19 6.30
N PHE A 46 -11.66 4.34 6.31
CA PHE A 46 -11.05 5.65 6.10
C PHE A 46 -11.19 6.10 4.63
N HIS A 47 -11.36 7.40 4.44
CA HIS A 47 -11.40 8.00 3.11
C HIS A 47 -10.00 8.18 2.53
N ILE A 48 -9.81 7.73 1.30
CA ILE A 48 -8.59 7.90 0.53
C ILE A 48 -8.89 8.86 -0.62
N LYS A 49 -8.04 9.90 -0.79
CA LYS A 49 -8.13 10.87 -1.89
C LYS A 49 -6.82 10.89 -2.65
N GLU A 50 -6.92 10.81 -3.97
CA GLU A 50 -5.76 10.94 -4.86
C GLU A 50 -5.55 12.40 -5.24
N ILE A 51 -4.32 12.88 -5.10
CA ILE A 51 -3.90 14.22 -5.51
C ILE A 51 -2.91 14.06 -6.67
N PRO A 52 -3.20 14.60 -7.86
CA PRO A 52 -2.28 14.53 -8.99
C PRO A 52 -0.95 15.20 -8.67
N ILE A 53 0.16 14.53 -9.02
CA ILE A 53 1.51 15.07 -8.92
C ILE A 53 2.23 14.90 -10.26
N VAL A 54 3.25 15.73 -10.49
CA VAL A 54 4.19 15.51 -11.59
C VAL A 54 5.34 14.65 -11.07
N PHE A 55 5.46 13.44 -11.57
CA PHE A 55 6.56 12.55 -11.23
C PHE A 55 7.76 12.84 -12.15
N THR A 56 8.84 13.37 -11.58
CA THR A 56 10.07 13.68 -12.33
C THR A 56 11.03 12.50 -12.30
N GLU A 57 11.68 12.23 -13.43
CA GLU A 57 12.69 11.18 -13.50
C GLU A 57 13.92 11.50 -12.65
N ARG A 58 14.43 10.47 -11.98
CA ARG A 58 15.65 10.55 -11.20
C ARG A 58 16.85 10.55 -12.14
N LYS A 59 17.71 11.58 -12.02
CA LYS A 59 18.88 11.77 -12.88
C LYS A 59 20.09 10.89 -12.54
N ASN A 60 20.23 10.46 -11.28
CA ASN A 60 21.42 9.75 -10.79
C ASN A 60 21.09 8.50 -9.95
N GLY A 61 21.94 7.47 -10.06
CA GLY A 61 21.89 6.21 -9.31
C GLY A 61 21.18 5.05 -10.03
N VAL A 62 21.13 3.87 -9.41
CA VAL A 62 20.47 2.66 -9.97
C VAL A 62 19.10 2.42 -9.30
N SER A 63 18.14 1.89 -10.04
CA SER A 63 16.81 1.56 -9.50
C SER A 63 16.93 0.38 -8.52
N LYS A 64 16.17 0.45 -7.42
CA LYS A 64 16.04 -0.66 -6.46
C LYS A 64 14.93 -1.64 -6.85
N MET A 65 14.23 -1.39 -7.97
CA MET A 65 13.14 -2.24 -8.47
C MET A 65 13.70 -3.53 -9.09
N SER A 66 13.11 -4.67 -8.72
CA SER A 66 13.43 -5.98 -9.29
C SER A 66 12.15 -6.72 -9.67
N ARG A 67 12.25 -7.71 -10.57
CA ARG A 67 11.10 -8.55 -10.96
C ARG A 67 10.49 -9.28 -9.75
N LYS A 68 11.31 -9.63 -8.76
CA LYS A 68 10.86 -10.27 -7.51
C LYS A 68 9.88 -9.37 -6.75
N ILE A 69 10.23 -8.09 -6.58
CA ILE A 69 9.39 -7.09 -5.90
C ILE A 69 8.04 -6.94 -6.60
N VAL A 70 8.04 -6.95 -7.95
CA VAL A 70 6.80 -6.86 -8.74
C VAL A 70 5.90 -8.06 -8.50
N TRP A 71 6.46 -9.28 -8.52
CA TRP A 71 5.71 -10.50 -8.24
C TRP A 71 5.18 -10.56 -6.81
N GLU A 72 5.98 -10.15 -5.82
CA GLU A 72 5.54 -10.05 -4.42
C GLU A 72 4.36 -9.10 -4.26
N ALA A 73 4.43 -7.91 -4.87
CA ALA A 73 3.34 -6.94 -4.85
C ALA A 73 2.06 -7.50 -5.50
N ALA A 74 2.18 -8.20 -6.62
CA ALA A 74 1.04 -8.81 -7.30
C ALA A 74 0.38 -9.91 -6.43
N TRP A 75 1.18 -10.79 -5.81
CA TRP A 75 0.68 -11.83 -4.91
C TRP A 75 0.02 -11.26 -3.65
N MET A 76 0.61 -10.19 -3.11
CA MET A 76 0.10 -9.54 -1.89
C MET A 76 -1.34 -9.06 -2.03
N VAL A 77 -1.73 -8.54 -3.21
CA VAL A 77 -3.10 -8.08 -3.47
C VAL A 77 -4.12 -9.20 -3.23
N TRP A 78 -3.85 -10.40 -3.76
CA TRP A 78 -4.71 -11.57 -3.59
C TRP A 78 -4.75 -12.04 -2.14
N ARG A 79 -3.60 -12.02 -1.47
CA ARG A 79 -3.50 -12.39 -0.05
C ARG A 79 -4.32 -11.46 0.85
N LEU A 80 -4.24 -10.15 0.62
CA LEU A 80 -5.00 -9.15 1.39
C LEU A 80 -6.50 -9.34 1.22
N GLU A 81 -6.95 -9.61 -0.01
CA GLU A 81 -8.37 -9.87 -0.28
C GLU A 81 -8.85 -11.15 0.40
N PHE A 82 -8.03 -12.22 0.40
CA PHE A 82 -8.34 -13.45 1.13
C PHE A 82 -8.43 -13.21 2.64
N MET A 83 -7.49 -12.46 3.23
CA MET A 83 -7.53 -12.10 4.65
C MET A 83 -8.75 -11.24 5.00
N ARG A 84 -9.21 -10.38 4.08
CA ARG A 84 -10.44 -9.60 4.24
C ARG A 84 -11.67 -10.52 4.28
N ILE A 85 -11.76 -11.47 3.35
CA ILE A 85 -12.87 -12.44 3.27
C ILE A 85 -12.91 -13.33 4.52
N LEU A 86 -11.75 -13.74 5.02
CA LEU A 86 -11.64 -14.52 6.27
C LEU A 86 -11.86 -13.71 7.55
N GLY A 87 -12.08 -12.39 7.46
CA GLY A 87 -12.29 -11.52 8.63
C GLY A 87 -11.05 -11.31 9.50
N LEU A 88 -9.86 -11.60 8.96
CA LEU A 88 -8.57 -11.46 9.66
C LEU A 88 -8.04 -10.01 9.63
N LEU A 89 -8.61 -9.16 8.77
CA LEU A 89 -8.33 -7.73 8.71
C LEU A 89 -9.51 -6.96 9.32
N LYS A 90 -9.43 -6.65 10.62
CA LYS A 90 -10.34 -5.75 11.34
C LYS A 90 -9.65 -4.44 11.67
#